data_AF-A0A4R9BKQ0-F1
#
_entry.id   AF-A0A4R9BKQ0-F1
#
_cell.length_a   1.000
_cell.length_b   1.000
_cell.length_c   1.000
_cell.angle_alpha   90.00
_cell.angle_beta   90.00
_cell.angle_gamma   90.00
#
_symmetry.space_group_name_H-M   'P 1'
#
loop_
_entity.id
_entity.type
_entity.pdbx_description
1 polymer ?
#
loop_
_entity_poly.entity_id
_entity_poly.type
_entity_poly.pdbx_seq_one_letter_code
_entity_poly.pdbx_strand_id
1 'polypeptide(L)' 'MSHSVALTSAGTVTAWGNNADGQTDVSNDLGPVTAIAAGFFYSLALKNDGTVVSWGGGIAVPPG' A
#
# COMPACT_ATOMS: atom_id res chain seq x y z
N MET A 1 3.21 -17.32 1.11
CA MET A 1 3.88 -16.00 1.16
C MET A 1 3.05 -15.05 0.32
N SER A 2 1.91 -14.64 0.86
CA SER A 2 0.99 -13.79 0.11
C SER A 2 0.43 -12.75 1.07
N HIS A 3 0.26 -11.55 0.56
CA HIS A 3 -0.42 -10.47 1.26
C HIS A 3 -1.64 -10.05 0.44
N SER A 4 -2.49 -9.26 1.06
CA SER A 4 -3.67 -8.69 0.43
C SER A 4 -3.80 -7.25 0.88
N VAL A 5 -4.40 -6.43 0.02
CA VAL A 5 -4.72 -5.02 0.26
C VAL A 5 -6.17 -4.79 -0.09
N ALA A 6 -6.84 -3.98 0.70
CA ALA A 6 -8.18 -3.49 0.42
C ALA A 6 -8.25 -1.97 0.58
N LEU A 7 -9.12 -1.37 -0.23
CA LEU A 7 -9.44 0.04 -0.23
C LEU A 7 -10.90 0.20 0.19
N THR A 8 -11.16 1.04 1.19
CA THR A 8 -12.52 1.38 1.60
C THR A 8 -13.07 2.53 0.76
N SER A 9 -14.39 2.74 0.77
CA SER A 9 -15.02 3.91 0.13
C SER A 9 -14.59 5.25 0.74
N ALA A 10 -14.02 5.25 1.94
CA ALA A 10 -13.46 6.43 2.59
C ALA A 10 -12.01 6.75 2.12
N GLY A 11 -11.44 5.96 1.21
CA GLY A 11 -10.08 6.15 0.72
C GLY A 11 -9.00 5.60 1.66
N THR A 12 -9.37 4.77 2.64
CA THR A 12 -8.44 4.14 3.58
C THR A 12 -7.96 2.80 3.04
N VAL A 13 -6.64 2.56 3.10
CA VAL A 13 -6.03 1.29 2.71
C VAL A 13 -5.76 0.43 3.95
N THR A 14 -6.01 -0.86 3.85
CA THR A 14 -5.62 -1.85 4.85
C THR A 14 -4.94 -3.02 4.16
N ALA A 15 -3.87 -3.54 4.76
CA ALA A 15 -3.12 -4.67 4.26
C ALA A 15 -3.01 -5.77 5.32
N TRP A 16 -3.00 -7.04 4.90
CA TRP A 16 -2.84 -8.19 5.80
C TRP A 16 -2.15 -9.35 5.10
N GLY A 17 -1.66 -10.32 5.89
CA GLY A 17 -0.99 -11.52 5.41
C GLY A 17 0.51 -11.49 5.69
N ASN A 18 1.32 -11.95 4.74
CA ASN A 18 2.77 -11.95 4.89
C ASN A 18 3.33 -10.52 4.91
N ASN A 19 4.26 -10.27 5.83
CA ASN A 19 4.92 -8.97 6.00
C ASN A 19 6.45 -9.09 6.05
N ALA A 20 7.03 -10.09 5.39
CA ALA A 20 8.47 -10.32 5.47
C ALA A 20 9.29 -9.16 4.88
N ASP A 21 8.71 -8.39 3.97
CA ASP A 21 9.37 -7.23 3.34
C ASP A 21 8.62 -5.92 3.56
N GLY A 22 7.72 -5.85 4.55
CA GLY A 22 6.94 -4.65 4.85
C GLY A 22 5.69 -4.45 3.97
N GLN A 23 5.17 -5.51 3.33
CA GLN A 23 3.99 -5.42 2.47
C GLN A 23 2.71 -4.97 3.16
N THR A 24 2.62 -5.18 4.48
CA THR A 24 1.47 -4.77 5.29
C THR A 24 1.70 -3.47 6.04
N ASP A 25 2.87 -2.85 5.91
CA ASP A 25 3.25 -1.62 6.60
C ASP A 25 2.70 -0.39 5.86
N VAL A 26 1.37 -0.29 5.80
CA VAL A 26 0.67 0.85 5.23
C VAL A 26 0.89 2.06 6.14
N SER A 27 1.37 3.17 5.59
CA SER A 27 1.52 4.41 6.36
C SER A 27 0.18 5.02 6.74
N ASN A 28 0.13 5.57 7.94
CA ASN A 28 -0.99 6.38 8.40
C ASN A 28 -1.12 7.69 7.62
N ASP A 29 -0.03 8.16 7.00
CA ASP A 29 0.06 9.43 6.26
C ASP A 29 -0.15 9.26 4.75
N LEU A 30 -0.56 8.07 4.29
CA LEU A 30 -0.81 7.77 2.87
C LEU A 30 -1.84 8.73 2.22
N GLY A 31 -2.74 9.28 3.02
CA GLY A 31 -3.84 10.13 2.55
C GLY A 31 -4.90 9.35 1.75
N PRO A 32 -5.87 10.05 1.14
CA PRO A 32 -6.96 9.41 0.43
C PRO A 32 -6.50 8.75 -0.88
N VAL A 33 -6.77 7.44 -0.98
CA VAL A 33 -6.42 6.58 -2.11
C VAL A 33 -7.65 6.30 -2.97
N THR A 34 -7.45 6.24 -4.29
CA THR A 34 -8.51 5.97 -5.29
C THR A 34 -8.38 4.60 -5.95
N ALA A 35 -7.17 4.03 -5.99
CA ALA A 35 -6.94 2.68 -6.50
C ALA A 35 -5.75 2.01 -5.81
N ILE A 36 -5.76 0.67 -5.78
CA ILE A 36 -4.71 -0.16 -5.18
C ILE A 36 -4.31 -1.32 -6.10
N ALA A 37 -3.08 -1.80 -5.95
CA ALA A 37 -2.61 -3.05 -6.54
C ALA A 37 -1.61 -3.75 -5.61
N ALA A 38 -1.58 -5.08 -5.63
CA ALA A 38 -0.57 -5.88 -4.93
C ALA A 38 0.14 -6.84 -5.88
N GLY A 39 1.46 -6.88 -5.76
CA GLY A 39 2.33 -7.88 -6.35
C GLY A 39 2.68 -8.99 -5.34
N PHE A 40 3.73 -9.76 -5.61
CA PHE A 40 4.19 -10.81 -4.69
C PHE A 40 4.72 -10.25 -3.37
N PHE A 41 5.57 -9.23 -3.46
CA PHE A 41 6.28 -8.67 -2.31
C PHE A 41 6.07 -7.16 -2.13
N TYR A 42 5.24 -6.52 -2.93
CA TYR A 42 5.04 -5.07 -2.90
C TYR A 42 3.57 -4.71 -3.11
N SER A 43 3.20 -3.53 -2.64
CA SER A 43 1.89 -2.91 -2.79
C SER A 43 2.02 -1.52 -3.38
N LEU A 44 0.97 -1.08 -4.07
CA LEU A 44 0.87 0.21 -4.76
C LEU A 44 -0.47 0.87 -4.40
N ALA A 45 -0.45 2.19 -4.22
CA ALA A 45 -1.64 3.02 -4.05
C ALA A 45 -1.56 4.25 -4.96
N LEU A 46 -2.66 4.52 -5.68
CA LEU A 46 -2.88 5.76 -6.40
C LEU A 46 -3.63 6.73 -5.49
N LYS A 47 -3.01 7.87 -5.20
CA LYS A 47 -3.63 8.94 -4.41
C LYS A 47 -4.54 9.80 -5.28
N ASN A 48 -5.45 10.53 -4.61
CA ASN A 48 -6.38 11.43 -5.29
C ASN A 48 -5.69 12.63 -6.00
N ASP A 49 -4.46 12.96 -5.59
CA ASP A 49 -3.62 13.97 -6.24
C ASP A 49 -2.90 13.45 -7.50
N GLY A 50 -3.11 12.18 -7.87
CA GLY A 50 -2.49 11.53 -9.03
C GLY A 50 -1.11 10.93 -8.76
N THR A 51 -0.57 11.07 -7.54
CA THR A 51 0.71 10.46 -7.17
C THR A 51 0.55 8.97 -6.84
N VAL A 52 1.60 8.18 -7.10
CA VAL A 52 1.64 6.76 -6.75
C VAL A 52 2.65 6.53 -5.64
N VAL A 53 2.22 5.83 -4.60
CA VAL A 53 3.08 5.40 -3.48
C VAL A 53 3.22 3.88 -3.53
N SER A 54 4.43 3.40 -3.32
CA SER A 54 4.75 1.98 -3.25
C SER A 54 5.38 1.62 -1.90
N TRP A 55 5.03 0.48 -1.34
CA TRP A 55 5.67 -0.08 -0.16
C TRP A 55 5.87 -1.59 -0.29
N GLY A 56 6.72 -2.16 0.56
CA GLY A 56 7.18 -3.54 0.43
C GLY A 56 8.42 -3.69 -0.47
N GLY A 57 8.82 -4.94 -0.72
CA GLY A 57 9.77 -5.29 -1.77
C GLY A 57 11.22 -4.86 -1.51
N GLY A 58 11.57 -4.53 -0.26
CA GLY A 58 12.92 -4.10 0.12
C GLY A 58 13.29 -2.67 -0.29
N ILE A 59 12.38 -1.94 -0.95
CA ILE A 59 12.57 -0.54 -1.35
C ILE A 59 11.48 0.27 -0.65
N ALA A 60 11.85 0.89 0.47
CA ALA A 60 11.02 1.92 1.08
C ALA A 60 11.14 3.18 0.21
N VAL A 61 10.28 3.33 -0.81
CA VAL A 61 9.87 4.69 -1.16
C VAL A 61 9.06 5.12 0.06
N PRO A 62 9.51 6.13 0.83
CA PRO A 62 8.81 6.48 2.05
C PRO A 62 7.37 6.80 1.66
N PRO A 63 6.37 6.11 2.24
CA PRO A 63 5.05 6.69 2.27
C PRO A 63 5.22 7.97 3.08
N GLY A 64 5.13 9.10 2.38
CA GLY A 64 5.60 10.42 2.83
C GLY A 64 5.18 10.81 4.24
#